data_AF-A0A2A5HN19-F1
#
_entry.id   AF-A0A2A5HN19-F1
#
_cell.length_a   1.000
_cell.length_b   1.000
_cell.length_c   1.000
_cell.angle_alpha   90.00
_cell.angle_beta   90.00
_cell.angle_gamma   90.00
#
_symmetry.space_group_name_H-M   'P 1'
#
loop_
_entity.id
_entity.type
_entity.pdbx_description
1 polymer ?
#
loop_
_entity_poly.entity_id
_entity_poly.type
_entity_poly.pdbx_seq_one_letter_code
_entity_poly.pdbx_strand_id
1 'polypeptide(L)'
;METKDYLIIGLGIIGWTWGIVQFLLNRKYQKADKAIEKRFEVYSNFMNQMDEISLNTRTDPKMIYGIPNEFMSIALTGDEDKINEALIKLNADLLETTKKSLQPTIIINQELNKLKLIASKNLLPKINEYKVLISDFTNEFQSVLNNISTIDDWEKNAIKMQSMGQNERALRMKELWSDIENLMRDEIDYYKK
;
A
#
# COMPACT_ATOMS: atom_id res chain seq x y z
N MET A 1 -57.07 45.14 -1.47
CA MET A 1 -55.79 44.58 -1.97
C MET A 1 -55.77 44.85 -3.46
N GLU A 2 -54.83 45.66 -3.91
CA GLU A 2 -54.71 46.00 -5.33
C GLU A 2 -54.01 44.85 -6.07
N THR A 3 -54.20 44.76 -7.40
CA THR A 3 -53.53 43.75 -8.26
C THR A 3 -52.00 43.77 -8.11
N LYS A 4 -51.42 44.92 -7.75
CA LYS A 4 -49.98 45.09 -7.47
C LYS A 4 -49.53 44.34 -6.21
N ASP A 5 -50.38 44.22 -5.19
CA ASP A 5 -50.04 43.53 -3.94
C ASP A 5 -49.88 42.03 -4.18
N TYR A 6 -50.77 41.42 -5.00
CA TYR A 6 -50.68 40.02 -5.38
C TYR A 6 -49.42 39.70 -6.20
N LEU A 7 -48.97 40.62 -7.06
CA LEU A 7 -47.72 40.46 -7.82
C LEU A 7 -46.49 40.49 -6.91
N ILE A 8 -46.46 41.40 -5.93
CA ILE A 8 -45.35 41.50 -4.96
C ILE A 8 -45.28 40.24 -4.08
N ILE A 9 -46.43 39.78 -3.59
CA ILE A 9 -46.52 38.54 -2.79
C ILE A 9 -46.08 37.32 -3.62
N GLY A 10 -46.52 37.24 -4.89
CA GLY A 10 -46.12 36.17 -5.81
C GLY A 10 -44.61 36.14 -6.09
N LEU A 11 -44.00 37.29 -6.35
CA LEU A 11 -42.55 37.41 -6.53
C LEU A 11 -41.78 37.04 -5.27
N GLY A 12 -42.29 37.44 -4.10
CA GLY A 12 -41.74 37.02 -2.80
C GLY A 12 -41.70 35.51 -2.67
N ILE A 13 -42.83 34.83 -2.91
CA ILE A 13 -42.93 33.36 -2.80
C ILE A 13 -41.97 32.66 -3.77
N ILE A 14 -41.83 33.15 -5.00
CA ILE A 14 -40.90 32.59 -6.00
C ILE A 14 -39.44 32.74 -5.54
N GLY A 15 -39.06 33.92 -5.03
CA GLY A 15 -37.72 34.17 -4.49
C GLY A 15 -37.38 33.26 -3.31
N TRP A 16 -38.32 33.08 -2.38
CA TRP A 16 -38.16 32.17 -1.24
C TRP A 16 -38.05 30.70 -1.69
N THR A 17 -38.89 30.28 -2.63
CA THR A 17 -38.85 28.91 -3.19
C THR A 17 -37.52 28.65 -3.88
N TRP A 18 -37.01 29.61 -4.66
CA TRP A 18 -35.71 29.52 -5.31
C TRP A 18 -34.56 29.44 -4.29
N GLY A 19 -34.58 30.27 -3.25
CA GLY A 19 -33.59 30.24 -2.18
C GLY A 19 -33.53 28.89 -1.44
N ILE A 20 -34.68 28.28 -1.17
CA ILE A 20 -34.76 26.94 -0.56
C ILE A 20 -34.16 25.88 -1.49
N VAL A 21 -34.51 25.91 -2.78
CA VAL A 21 -33.95 24.98 -3.78
C VAL A 21 -32.44 25.13 -3.88
N GLN A 22 -31.94 26.37 -3.96
CA GLN A 22 -30.50 26.64 -4.03
C GLN A 22 -29.78 26.17 -2.76
N PHE A 23 -30.36 26.36 -1.57
CA PHE A 23 -29.78 25.89 -0.32
C PHE A 23 -29.66 24.36 -0.28
N LEU A 24 -30.70 23.63 -0.71
CA LEU A 24 -30.68 22.17 -0.76
C LEU A 24 -29.66 21.65 -1.78
N LEU A 25 -29.57 22.28 -2.96
CA LEU A 25 -28.58 21.94 -3.98
C LEU A 25 -27.16 22.20 -3.48
N ASN A 26 -26.87 23.42 -2.98
CA ASN A 26 -25.54 23.76 -2.44
C ASN A 26 -25.13 22.81 -1.31
N ARG A 27 -26.04 22.48 -0.40
CA ARG A 27 -25.73 21.55 0.69
C ARG A 27 -25.43 20.13 0.19
N LYS A 28 -26.07 19.71 -0.90
CA LYS A 28 -25.79 18.41 -1.54
C LYS A 28 -24.44 18.42 -2.24
N TYR A 29 -24.14 19.44 -3.05
CA TYR A 29 -22.87 19.57 -3.75
C TYR A 29 -21.69 19.71 -2.77
N GLN A 30 -21.81 20.57 -1.74
CA GLN A 30 -20.76 20.72 -0.72
C GLN A 30 -20.41 19.41 0.01
N LYS A 31 -21.40 18.53 0.25
CA LYS A 31 -21.14 17.22 0.86
C LYS A 31 -20.41 16.28 -0.11
N ALA A 32 -20.78 16.32 -1.39
CA ALA A 32 -20.12 15.52 -2.43
C ALA A 32 -18.68 15.98 -2.63
N ASP A 33 -18.45 17.29 -2.74
CA ASP A 33 -17.12 17.88 -2.93
C ASP A 33 -16.19 17.54 -1.76
N LYS A 34 -16.67 17.68 -0.52
CA LYS A 34 -15.91 17.28 0.68
C LYS A 34 -15.58 15.78 0.71
N ALA A 35 -16.47 14.93 0.22
CA ALA A 35 -16.21 13.49 0.15
C ALA A 35 -15.14 13.17 -0.89
N ILE A 36 -15.15 13.85 -2.05
CA ILE A 36 -14.11 13.74 -3.08
C ILE A 36 -12.77 14.24 -2.56
N GLU A 37 -12.75 15.40 -1.91
CA GLU A 37 -11.54 15.98 -1.30
C GLU A 37 -10.93 15.03 -0.26
N LYS A 38 -11.76 14.44 0.60
CA LYS A 38 -11.28 13.46 1.59
C LYS A 38 -10.74 12.18 0.93
N ARG A 39 -11.37 11.71 -0.15
CA ARG A 39 -10.86 10.57 -0.93
C ARG A 39 -9.51 10.88 -1.55
N PHE A 40 -9.38 12.04 -2.19
CA PHE A 40 -8.12 12.50 -2.76
C PHE A 40 -7.00 12.58 -1.70
N GLU A 41 -7.28 13.16 -0.54
CA GLU A 41 -6.32 13.25 0.57
C GLU A 41 -5.82 11.85 1.00
N VAL A 42 -6.74 10.91 1.21
CA VAL A 42 -6.39 9.55 1.66
C VAL A 42 -5.65 8.79 0.55
N TYR A 43 -6.07 8.88 -0.71
CA TYR A 43 -5.38 8.24 -1.83
C TYR A 43 -4.00 8.84 -2.08
N SER A 44 -3.85 10.17 -2.02
CA SER A 44 -2.56 10.83 -2.19
C SER A 44 -1.59 10.45 -1.06
N ASN A 45 -2.06 10.45 0.19
CA ASN A 45 -1.25 10.01 1.33
C ASN A 45 -0.83 8.54 1.18
N PHE A 46 -1.73 7.68 0.74
CA PHE A 46 -1.42 6.29 0.43
C PHE A 46 -0.29 6.20 -0.62
N MET A 47 -0.43 6.87 -1.77
CA MET A 47 0.57 6.83 -2.84
C MET A 47 1.94 7.35 -2.39
N ASN A 48 1.96 8.47 -1.67
CA ASN A 48 3.20 9.03 -1.13
C ASN A 48 3.91 8.05 -0.19
N GLN A 49 3.16 7.33 0.65
CA GLN A 49 3.71 6.30 1.53
C GLN A 49 4.25 5.10 0.74
N MET A 50 3.62 4.71 -0.37
CA MET A 50 4.13 3.63 -1.23
C MET A 50 5.45 4.01 -1.90
N ASP A 51 5.57 5.27 -2.35
CA ASP A 51 6.80 5.81 -2.90
C ASP A 51 7.91 5.88 -1.85
N GLU A 52 7.60 6.31 -0.63
CA GLU A 52 8.54 6.35 0.49
C GLU A 52 9.08 4.95 0.84
N ILE A 53 8.19 3.95 0.92
CA ILE A 53 8.57 2.54 1.15
C ILE A 53 9.47 2.03 0.03
N SER A 54 9.12 2.31 -1.23
CA SER A 54 9.90 1.91 -2.40
C SER A 54 11.31 2.52 -2.38
N LEU A 55 11.41 3.80 -2.04
CA LEU A 55 12.69 4.51 -1.93
C LEU A 55 13.55 3.94 -0.80
N ASN A 56 12.99 3.80 0.40
CA ASN A 56 13.70 3.26 1.56
C ASN A 56 14.21 1.83 1.35
N THR A 57 13.45 1.01 0.61
CA THR A 57 13.86 -0.38 0.28
C THR A 57 15.00 -0.41 -0.74
N ARG A 58 15.04 0.53 -1.68
CA ARG A 58 16.09 0.63 -2.71
C ARG A 58 17.39 1.23 -2.20
N THR A 59 17.33 2.07 -1.18
CA THR A 59 18.48 2.84 -0.69
C THR A 59 19.24 2.19 0.45
N ASP A 60 18.84 1.01 0.97
CA ASP A 60 19.60 0.32 2.02
C ASP A 60 20.93 -0.24 1.46
N PRO A 61 22.09 0.40 1.73
CA PRO A 61 23.37 0.00 1.13
C PRO A 61 23.88 -1.32 1.71
N LYS A 62 23.41 -1.70 2.92
CA LYS A 62 23.77 -2.98 3.55
C LYS A 62 23.12 -4.15 2.84
N MET A 63 21.96 -3.95 2.22
CA MET A 63 21.21 -5.00 1.51
C MET A 63 21.93 -5.55 0.28
N ILE A 64 22.73 -4.72 -0.42
CA ILE A 64 23.25 -5.07 -1.75
C ILE A 64 24.76 -5.36 -1.74
N TYR A 65 25.57 -4.61 -0.98
CA TYR A 65 27.03 -4.71 -1.06
C TYR A 65 27.76 -4.76 0.28
N GLY A 66 27.16 -4.24 1.37
CA GLY A 66 27.84 -4.16 2.67
C GLY A 66 28.14 -5.53 3.29
N ILE A 67 27.15 -6.42 3.30
CA ILE A 67 27.22 -7.72 3.97
C ILE A 67 28.27 -8.65 3.34
N PRO A 68 28.32 -8.84 1.99
CA PRO A 68 29.33 -9.71 1.38
C PRO A 68 30.75 -9.13 1.42
N ASN A 69 30.91 -7.80 1.32
CA ASN A 69 32.24 -7.18 1.36
C ASN A 69 32.87 -7.25 2.75
N GLU A 70 32.08 -7.11 3.81
CA GLU A 70 32.58 -7.22 5.19
C GLU A 70 33.13 -8.63 5.44
N PHE A 71 32.37 -9.66 5.05
CA PHE A 71 32.86 -11.05 5.10
C PHE A 71 34.11 -11.23 4.23
N MET A 72 34.10 -10.79 2.97
CA MET A 72 35.22 -10.98 2.05
C MET A 72 36.51 -10.30 2.57
N SER A 73 36.40 -9.12 3.18
CA SER A 73 37.54 -8.41 3.76
C SER A 73 38.24 -9.20 4.89
N ILE A 74 37.47 -9.99 5.65
CA ILE A 74 37.96 -10.85 6.73
C ILE A 74 38.40 -12.21 6.18
N ALA A 75 37.69 -12.76 5.19
CA ALA A 75 38.06 -14.00 4.51
C ALA A 75 39.46 -13.92 3.89
N LEU A 76 39.80 -12.76 3.31
CA LEU A 76 41.09 -12.51 2.69
C LEU A 76 42.24 -12.39 3.71
N THR A 77 41.97 -12.29 5.01
CA THR A 77 43.05 -12.28 6.03
C THR A 77 43.61 -13.67 6.33
N GLY A 78 42.90 -14.74 5.93
CA GLY A 78 43.35 -16.14 6.10
C GLY A 78 43.38 -16.66 7.54
N ASP A 79 42.75 -15.92 8.46
CA ASP A 79 42.70 -16.24 9.90
C ASP A 79 41.43 -17.05 10.19
N GLU A 80 41.57 -18.37 10.39
CA GLU A 80 40.44 -19.31 10.51
C GLU A 80 39.44 -18.91 11.60
N ASP A 81 39.90 -18.43 12.76
CA ASP A 81 39.01 -18.05 13.87
C ASP A 81 38.18 -16.81 13.51
N LYS A 82 38.81 -15.80 12.89
CA LYS A 82 38.09 -14.61 12.41
C LYS A 82 37.15 -14.91 11.26
N ILE A 83 37.50 -15.86 10.39
CA ILE A 83 36.66 -16.30 9.28
C ILE A 83 35.41 -16.99 9.81
N ASN A 84 35.55 -17.84 10.84
CA ASN A 84 34.42 -18.50 11.48
C ASN A 84 33.46 -17.49 12.16
N GLU A 85 34.00 -16.52 12.89
CA GLU A 85 33.18 -15.44 13.46
C GLU A 85 32.49 -14.60 12.37
N ALA A 86 33.21 -14.29 11.28
CA ALA A 86 32.65 -13.55 10.15
C ALA A 86 31.56 -14.33 9.41
N LEU A 87 31.66 -15.67 9.31
CA LEU A 87 30.61 -16.53 8.76
C LEU A 87 29.33 -16.51 9.61
N ILE A 88 29.47 -16.58 10.93
CA ILE A 88 28.34 -16.49 11.86
C ILE A 88 27.66 -15.12 11.72
N LYS A 89 28.46 -14.05 11.67
CA LYS A 89 27.96 -12.68 11.49
C LYS A 89 27.26 -12.51 10.14
N LEU A 90 27.85 -13.02 9.05
CA LEU A 90 27.26 -13.02 7.72
C LEU A 90 25.87 -13.66 7.73
N ASN A 91 25.72 -14.82 8.38
CA ASN A 91 24.43 -15.50 8.48
C ASN A 91 23.41 -14.67 9.29
N ALA A 92 23.83 -14.08 10.41
CA ALA A 92 22.97 -13.21 11.21
C ALA A 92 22.49 -11.97 10.42
N ASP A 93 23.41 -11.32 9.70
CA ASP A 93 23.12 -10.12 8.90
C ASP A 93 22.20 -10.43 7.71
N LEU A 94 22.37 -11.58 7.05
CA LEU A 94 21.47 -12.04 5.99
C LEU A 94 20.06 -12.33 6.52
N LEU A 95 19.95 -12.98 7.69
CA LEU A 95 18.67 -13.22 8.35
C LEU A 95 17.98 -11.93 8.77
N GLU A 96 18.72 -10.98 9.35
CA GLU A 96 18.17 -9.67 9.74
C GLU A 96 17.69 -8.88 8.51
N THR A 97 18.48 -8.87 7.45
CA THR A 97 18.14 -8.21 6.18
C THR A 97 16.88 -8.81 5.55
N THR A 98 16.77 -10.13 5.59
CA THR A 98 15.61 -10.86 5.09
C THR A 98 14.36 -10.63 5.95
N LYS A 99 14.51 -10.34 7.25
CA LYS A 99 13.39 -9.89 8.11
C LYS A 99 12.99 -8.44 7.80
N LYS A 100 13.96 -7.55 7.57
CA LYS A 100 13.70 -6.15 7.21
C LYS A 100 13.00 -6.00 5.87
N SER A 101 13.29 -6.87 4.89
CA SER A 101 12.60 -6.86 3.58
C SER A 101 11.10 -7.12 3.66
N LEU A 102 10.61 -7.74 4.74
CA LEU A 102 9.18 -7.95 4.98
C LEU A 102 8.46 -6.75 5.62
N GLN A 103 9.18 -5.83 6.27
CA GLN A 103 8.57 -4.65 6.91
C GLN A 103 7.75 -3.79 5.94
N PRO A 104 8.23 -3.49 4.71
CA PRO A 104 7.44 -2.85 3.66
C PRO A 104 6.05 -3.44 3.49
N THR A 105 5.96 -4.78 3.42
CA THR A 105 4.72 -5.50 3.17
C THR A 105 3.70 -5.35 4.31
N ILE A 106 4.18 -5.27 5.55
CA ILE A 106 3.34 -5.02 6.73
C ILE A 106 2.78 -3.59 6.70
N ILE A 107 3.61 -2.61 6.34
CA ILE A 107 3.20 -1.20 6.23
C ILE A 107 2.15 -1.05 5.11
N ILE A 108 2.37 -1.67 3.95
CA ILE A 108 1.39 -1.69 2.85
C ILE A 108 0.04 -2.23 3.34
N ASN A 109 0.02 -3.31 4.13
CA ASN A 109 -1.23 -3.86 4.68
C ASN A 109 -1.97 -2.86 5.58
N GLN A 110 -1.23 -2.11 6.41
CA GLN A 110 -1.78 -1.06 7.27
C GLN A 110 -2.36 0.11 6.46
N GLU A 111 -1.64 0.57 5.45
CA GLU A 111 -2.09 1.66 4.57
C GLU A 111 -3.33 1.26 3.76
N LEU A 112 -3.40 0.01 3.28
CA LEU A 112 -4.59 -0.53 2.62
C LEU A 112 -5.83 -0.56 3.53
N ASN A 113 -5.68 -0.67 4.86
CA ASN A 113 -6.82 -0.57 5.78
C ASN A 113 -7.46 0.82 5.75
N LYS A 114 -6.67 1.88 5.56
CA LYS A 114 -7.19 3.25 5.47
C LYS A 114 -8.05 3.41 4.22
N LEU A 115 -7.64 2.80 3.10
CA LEU A 115 -8.39 2.82 1.85
C LEU A 115 -9.78 2.17 1.98
N LYS A 116 -9.92 1.11 2.78
CA LYS A 116 -11.20 0.41 2.97
C LYS A 116 -12.32 1.30 3.51
N LEU A 117 -11.98 2.37 4.24
CA LEU A 117 -12.98 3.28 4.82
C LEU A 117 -13.68 4.14 3.77
N ILE A 118 -13.00 4.41 2.66
CA ILE A 118 -13.47 5.35 1.63
C ILE A 118 -13.73 4.69 0.28
N ALA A 119 -13.25 3.46 0.10
CA ALA A 119 -13.35 2.69 -1.12
C ALA A 119 -14.81 2.45 -1.55
N SER A 120 -15.08 2.56 -2.84
CA SER A 120 -16.36 2.16 -3.41
C SER A 120 -16.59 0.65 -3.30
N LYS A 121 -17.83 0.24 -3.63
CA LYS A 121 -18.20 -1.17 -3.77
C LYS A 121 -17.36 -1.94 -4.80
N ASN A 122 -16.75 -1.24 -5.76
CA ASN A 122 -15.92 -1.84 -6.81
C ASN A 122 -14.45 -1.94 -6.39
N LEU A 123 -13.95 -0.93 -5.66
CA LEU A 123 -12.57 -0.88 -5.19
C LEU A 123 -12.33 -1.78 -3.96
N LEU A 124 -13.31 -1.87 -3.06
CA LEU A 124 -13.19 -2.63 -1.82
C LEU A 124 -12.86 -4.13 -2.04
N PRO A 125 -13.51 -4.86 -2.97
CA PRO A 125 -13.14 -6.24 -3.28
C PRO A 125 -11.69 -6.39 -3.75
N LYS A 126 -11.22 -5.46 -4.60
CA LYS A 126 -9.84 -5.47 -5.14
C LYS A 126 -8.80 -5.24 -4.04
N ILE A 127 -9.05 -4.29 -3.15
CA ILE A 127 -8.22 -4.06 -1.97
C ILE A 127 -8.18 -5.31 -1.10
N ASN A 128 -9.33 -5.92 -0.80
CA ASN A 128 -9.36 -7.12 0.05
C ASN A 128 -8.61 -8.29 -0.60
N GLU A 129 -8.77 -8.51 -1.91
CA GLU A 129 -8.05 -9.54 -2.65
C GLU A 129 -6.54 -9.30 -2.56
N TYR A 130 -6.08 -8.08 -2.85
CA TYR A 130 -4.67 -7.71 -2.78
C TYR A 130 -4.09 -7.91 -1.36
N LYS A 131 -4.86 -7.59 -0.33
CA LYS A 131 -4.48 -7.83 1.07
C LYS A 131 -4.31 -9.30 1.42
N VAL A 132 -5.19 -10.18 0.90
CA VAL A 132 -5.08 -11.62 1.12
C VAL A 132 -3.77 -12.12 0.51
N LEU A 133 -3.47 -11.75 -0.73
CA LEU A 133 -2.23 -12.16 -1.41
C LEU A 133 -0.98 -11.66 -0.66
N ILE A 134 -1.01 -10.43 -0.16
CA ILE A 134 0.06 -9.86 0.68
C ILE A 134 0.23 -10.64 1.98
N SER A 135 -0.87 -10.99 2.65
CA SER A 135 -0.84 -11.71 3.91
C SER A 135 -0.32 -13.13 3.70
N ASP A 136 -0.79 -13.82 2.67
CA ASP A 136 -0.34 -15.16 2.32
C ASP A 136 1.15 -15.17 2.00
N PHE A 137 1.62 -14.24 1.17
CA PHE A 137 3.03 -14.06 0.88
C PHE A 137 3.86 -13.83 2.15
N THR A 138 3.43 -12.93 3.02
CA THR A 138 4.13 -12.61 4.27
C THR A 138 4.19 -13.81 5.21
N ASN A 139 3.07 -14.52 5.38
CA ASN A 139 2.96 -15.69 6.25
C ASN A 139 3.83 -16.84 5.75
N GLU A 140 3.82 -17.08 4.45
CA GLU A 140 4.67 -18.09 3.81
C GLU A 140 6.14 -17.75 4.09
N PHE A 141 6.54 -16.51 3.80
CA PHE A 141 7.93 -16.06 3.95
C PHE A 141 8.42 -16.12 5.41
N GLN A 142 7.57 -15.73 6.37
CA GLN A 142 7.85 -15.89 7.80
C GLN A 142 8.00 -17.36 8.20
N SER A 143 7.15 -18.24 7.65
CA SER A 143 7.24 -19.68 7.89
C SER A 143 8.59 -20.23 7.41
N VAL A 144 9.04 -19.88 6.20
CA VAL A 144 10.36 -20.30 5.73
C VAL A 144 11.48 -19.70 6.57
N LEU A 145 11.43 -18.41 6.89
CA LEU A 145 12.42 -17.78 7.77
C LEU A 145 12.57 -18.46 9.13
N ASN A 146 11.45 -18.85 9.74
CA ASN A 146 11.47 -19.55 11.02
C ASN A 146 12.09 -20.95 10.88
N ASN A 147 11.83 -21.64 9.77
CA ASN A 147 12.36 -22.97 9.49
C ASN A 147 13.83 -22.99 9.01
N ILE A 148 14.39 -21.85 8.57
CA ILE A 148 15.83 -21.74 8.23
C ILE A 148 16.71 -21.91 9.47
N SER A 149 16.19 -21.56 10.66
CA SER A 149 16.92 -21.71 11.92
C SER A 149 17.00 -23.16 12.42
N THR A 150 16.18 -24.05 11.87
CA THR A 150 16.19 -25.48 12.18
C THR A 150 16.95 -26.23 11.09
N ILE A 151 17.96 -27.00 11.50
CA ILE A 151 18.96 -27.70 10.66
C ILE A 151 18.35 -28.66 9.60
N ASP A 152 17.06 -28.97 9.69
CA ASP A 152 16.39 -29.90 8.78
C ASP A 152 16.10 -29.26 7.41
N ASP A 153 16.86 -29.73 6.41
CA ASP A 153 16.70 -29.51 4.97
C ASP A 153 16.79 -28.05 4.47
N TRP A 154 17.99 -27.48 4.57
CA TRP A 154 18.37 -26.24 3.87
C TRP A 154 17.95 -26.26 2.38
N GLU A 155 18.04 -27.41 1.71
CA GLU A 155 17.71 -27.58 0.29
C GLU A 155 16.20 -27.44 0.04
N LYS A 156 15.35 -28.01 0.91
CA LYS A 156 13.89 -27.84 0.80
C LYS A 156 13.45 -26.41 1.11
N ASN A 157 14.11 -25.75 2.07
CA ASN A 157 13.84 -24.35 2.39
C ASN A 157 14.27 -23.42 1.25
N ALA A 158 15.41 -23.70 0.59
CA ALA A 158 15.87 -22.96 -0.58
C ALA A 158 14.91 -23.12 -1.77
N ILE A 159 14.42 -24.34 -2.05
CA ILE A 159 13.41 -24.60 -3.09
C ILE A 159 12.11 -23.86 -2.79
N LYS A 160 11.65 -23.87 -1.52
CA LYS A 160 10.46 -23.09 -1.12
C LYS A 160 10.68 -21.60 -1.32
N MET A 161 11.81 -21.03 -0.88
CA MET A 161 12.16 -19.62 -1.11
C MET A 161 12.21 -19.26 -2.60
N GLN A 162 12.71 -20.14 -3.45
CA GLN A 162 12.75 -19.93 -4.89
C GLN A 162 11.34 -19.91 -5.50
N SER A 163 10.42 -20.74 -4.98
CA SER A 163 9.02 -20.78 -5.42
C SER A 163 8.14 -19.65 -4.86
N MET A 164 8.56 -18.99 -3.76
CA MET A 164 7.77 -17.97 -3.05
C MET A 164 7.49 -16.69 -3.84
N GLY A 165 8.13 -16.49 -5.00
CA GLY A 165 7.92 -15.32 -5.87
C GLY A 165 7.46 -15.66 -7.29
N GLN A 166 7.31 -16.93 -7.64
CA GLN A 166 7.07 -17.39 -9.01
C GLN A 166 5.89 -18.39 -8.98
N ASN A 167 4.69 -18.16 -9.51
CA ASN A 167 4.44 -17.83 -10.93
C ASN A 167 3.04 -17.28 -11.25
N GLU A 168 2.15 -17.02 -10.29
CA GLU A 168 0.80 -16.49 -10.61
C GLU A 168 0.37 -15.39 -9.63
N ARG A 169 0.71 -15.57 -8.34
CA ARG A 169 0.44 -14.60 -7.27
C ARG A 169 1.08 -13.23 -7.52
N ALA A 170 2.34 -13.20 -7.93
CA ALA A 170 3.05 -11.94 -8.21
C ALA A 170 2.46 -11.20 -9.41
N LEU A 171 2.05 -11.93 -10.46
CA LEU A 171 1.36 -11.36 -11.61
C LEU A 171 0.00 -10.79 -11.19
N ARG A 172 -0.77 -11.56 -10.40
CA ARG A 172 -2.06 -11.12 -9.89
C ARG A 172 -1.95 -9.90 -8.98
N MET A 173 -0.94 -9.84 -8.11
CA MET A 173 -0.66 -8.66 -7.29
C MET A 173 -0.38 -7.43 -8.16
N LYS A 174 0.40 -7.57 -9.24
CA LYS A 174 0.68 -6.48 -10.18
C LYS A 174 -0.58 -6.01 -10.91
N GLU A 175 -1.40 -6.93 -11.39
CA GLU A 175 -2.68 -6.61 -12.03
C GLU A 175 -3.62 -5.87 -11.06
N LEU A 176 -3.79 -6.41 -9.86
CA LEU A 176 -4.63 -5.80 -8.82
C LEU A 176 -4.14 -4.42 -8.42
N TRP A 177 -2.82 -4.20 -8.38
CA TRP A 177 -2.26 -2.89 -8.12
C TRP A 177 -2.70 -1.87 -9.18
N SER A 178 -2.59 -2.25 -10.46
CA SER A 178 -3.03 -1.39 -11.56
C SER A 178 -4.55 -1.15 -11.52
N ASP A 179 -5.34 -2.17 -11.21
CA ASP A 179 -6.80 -2.05 -11.06
C ASP A 179 -7.16 -1.09 -9.91
N ILE A 180 -6.50 -1.21 -8.76
CA ILE A 180 -6.69 -0.35 -7.59
C ILE A 180 -6.35 1.10 -7.95
N GLU A 181 -5.23 1.34 -8.64
CA GLU A 181 -4.83 2.68 -9.06
C GLU A 181 -5.85 3.32 -10.01
N ASN A 182 -6.29 2.57 -11.02
CA ASN A 182 -7.30 3.04 -11.97
C ASN A 182 -8.63 3.36 -11.27
N LEU A 183 -9.10 2.47 -10.39
CA LEU A 183 -10.33 2.69 -9.64
C LEU A 183 -10.23 3.87 -8.67
N MET A 184 -9.08 4.09 -8.02
CA MET A 184 -8.86 5.27 -7.19
C MET A 184 -8.95 6.56 -8.02
N ARG A 185 -8.37 6.58 -9.23
CA ARG A 185 -8.42 7.70 -10.18
C ARG A 185 -9.86 7.97 -10.67
N ASP A 186 -10.62 6.92 -10.94
CA ASP A 186 -12.03 7.02 -11.35
C ASP A 186 -12.92 7.54 -10.20
N GLU A 187 -12.65 7.16 -8.96
CA GLU A 187 -13.41 7.60 -7.78
C GLU A 187 -13.22 9.08 -7.43
N ILE A 188 -12.12 9.69 -7.87
CA ILE A 188 -11.84 11.12 -7.74
C ILE A 188 -12.16 11.90 -9.02
N ASP A 189 -12.84 11.27 -9.98
CA ASP A 189 -13.30 11.86 -11.25
C ASP A 189 -12.16 12.47 -12.10
N TYR A 190 -10.93 11.97 -11.96
CA TYR A 190 -9.75 12.52 -12.63
C TYR A 190 -9.87 12.52 -14.17
N TYR A 191 -10.62 11.57 -14.74
CA TYR A 191 -10.79 11.40 -16.19
C TYR A 191 -12.15 11.85 -16.74
N LYS A 192 -13.10 12.31 -15.90
CA LYS A 192 -14.38 12.84 -16.40
C LYS A 192 -14.26 14.33 -16.69
N LYS A 193 -13.67 14.65 -17.84
CA LYS A 193 -13.82 15.95 -18.51
C LYS A 193 -14.47 15.75 -19.87
#